data_AF-A0A497T0S2-F1
#
_entry.id   AF-A0A497T0S2-F1
#
_cell.length_a   1.000
_cell.length_b   1.000
_cell.length_c   1.000
_cell.angle_alpha   90.00
_cell.angle_beta   90.00
_cell.angle_gamma   90.00
#
_symmetry.space_group_name_H-M   'P 1'
#
loop_
_entity.id
_entity.type
_entity.pdbx_description
1 polymer ?
#
loop_
_entity_poly.entity_id
_entity_poly.type
_entity_poly.pdbx_seq_one_letter_code
_entity_poly.pdbx_strand_id
1 'polypeptide(L)'
;MVKKEIEEGKFWAVLSYFWILFILTLLLKRDNSFALYHAKQGLMLFILWAVIWILGWIPPLGFIIGVLGGIFLFILFLIGVYNALTEKTRPLPFIGRYGETLKL
;
A
#
# COMPACT_ATOMS: atom_id res chain seq x y z
N MET A 1 9.40 13.20 11.44
CA MET A 1 8.09 13.79 11.10
C MET A 1 7.55 14.50 12.30
N VAL A 2 6.88 15.64 12.11
CA VAL A 2 6.32 16.43 13.21
C VAL A 2 4.96 15.84 13.59
N LYS A 3 4.58 15.81 14.88
CA LYS A 3 3.32 15.21 15.34
C LYS A 3 2.08 15.74 14.58
N LYS A 4 2.02 17.06 14.34
CA LYS A 4 0.97 17.72 13.56
C LYS A 4 0.85 17.17 12.12
N GLU A 5 1.98 16.91 11.47
CA GLU A 5 2.02 16.35 10.12
C GLU A 5 1.43 14.94 10.09
N ILE A 6 1.74 14.11 11.09
CA ILE A 6 1.18 12.76 11.23
C ILE A 6 -0.33 12.83 11.44
N GLU A 7 -0.79 13.68 12.36
CA GLU A 7 -2.23 13.86 12.65
C GLU A 7 -3.03 14.26 11.40
N GLU A 8 -2.54 15.25 10.64
CA GLU A 8 -3.18 15.72 9.40
C GLU A 8 -3.10 14.69 8.26
N GLY A 9 -2.06 13.85 8.25
CA GLY A 9 -1.80 12.83 7.23
C GLY A 9 -2.48 11.49 7.49
N LYS A 10 -2.90 11.19 8.73
CA LYS A 10 -3.33 9.86 9.17
C LYS A 10 -4.47 9.25 8.35
N PHE A 11 -5.51 10.04 8.10
CA PHE A 11 -6.63 9.62 7.25
C PHE A 11 -6.16 9.21 5.85
N TRP A 12 -5.31 10.03 5.23
CA TRP A 12 -4.80 9.81 3.88
C TRP A 12 -3.81 8.65 3.79
N ALA A 13 -3.04 8.43 4.85
CA ALA A 13 -2.18 7.27 4.98
C ALA A 13 -2.99 5.97 5.00
N VAL A 14 -4.05 5.90 5.81
CA VAL A 14 -4.94 4.73 5.82
C VAL A 14 -5.64 4.55 4.47
N LEU A 15 -6.20 5.63 3.92
CA LEU A 15 -6.91 5.63 2.64
C LEU A 15 -6.06 5.07 1.50
N SER A 16 -4.75 5.32 1.52
CA SER A 16 -3.86 4.85 0.46
C SER A 16 -3.70 3.33 0.35
N TYR A 17 -4.07 2.55 1.36
CA TYR A 17 -4.08 1.09 1.26
C TYR A 17 -5.34 0.54 0.58
N PHE A 18 -6.37 1.37 0.40
CA PHE A 18 -7.62 0.97 -0.22
C PHE A 18 -7.52 1.08 -1.75
N TRP A 19 -6.88 0.08 -2.33
CA TRP A 19 -6.81 -0.14 -3.78
C TRP A 19 -6.33 1.12 -4.53
N ILE A 20 -7.10 1.66 -5.47
CA ILE A 20 -6.70 2.81 -6.29
C ILE A 20 -6.63 4.15 -5.53
N LEU A 21 -7.12 4.21 -4.29
CA LEU A 21 -7.27 5.47 -3.54
C LEU A 21 -5.94 6.09 -3.10
N PHE A 22 -4.80 5.38 -3.21
CA PHE A 22 -3.47 5.97 -3.02
C PHE A 22 -3.24 7.19 -3.95
N ILE A 23 -3.87 7.22 -5.12
CA ILE A 23 -3.77 8.34 -6.06
C ILE A 23 -4.29 9.63 -5.41
N LEU A 24 -5.38 9.56 -4.64
CA LEU A 24 -5.93 10.73 -3.96
C LEU A 24 -4.91 11.30 -2.97
N THR A 25 -4.21 10.43 -2.22
CA THR A 25 -3.14 10.84 -1.33
C THR A 25 -1.96 11.46 -2.09
N LEU A 26 -1.51 10.87 -3.20
CA LEU A 26 -0.44 11.41 -4.05
C LEU A 26 -0.78 12.77 -4.68
N LEU A 27 -2.06 13.04 -4.94
CA LEU A 27 -2.50 14.30 -5.55
C LEU A 27 -2.78 15.39 -4.50
N LEU A 28 -3.42 15.03 -3.39
CA LEU A 28 -3.97 15.99 -2.42
C LEU A 28 -3.08 16.20 -1.19
N LYS A 29 -2.08 15.35 -0.94
CA LYS A 29 -1.19 15.41 0.23
C LYS A 29 0.30 15.37 -0.13
N ARG A 30 0.68 16.08 -1.19
CA ARG A 30 2.07 16.18 -1.69
C ARG A 30 3.05 16.83 -0.70
N ASP A 31 2.55 17.59 0.24
CA ASP A 31 3.29 18.31 1.28
C ASP A 31 3.41 17.51 2.59
N ASN A 32 2.75 16.35 2.68
CA ASN A 32 2.72 15.54 3.89
C ASN A 32 3.55 14.26 3.71
N SER A 33 4.74 14.22 4.31
CA SER A 33 5.68 13.12 4.14
C SER A 33 5.16 11.80 4.71
N PHE A 34 4.35 11.85 5.77
CA PHE A 34 3.71 10.67 6.37
C PHE A 34 2.69 10.04 5.41
N ALA A 35 1.79 10.85 4.86
CA ALA A 35 0.77 10.40 3.92
C ALA A 35 1.41 9.89 2.62
N LEU A 36 2.42 10.59 2.09
CA LEU A 36 3.16 10.17 0.90
C LEU A 36 3.91 8.84 1.11
N TYR A 37 4.48 8.61 2.28
CA TYR A 37 5.12 7.34 2.60
C TYR A 37 4.15 6.17 2.43
N HIS A 38 2.98 6.27 3.07
CA HIS A 38 1.95 5.25 2.98
C HIS A 38 1.36 5.15 1.57
N ALA A 39 1.26 6.26 0.84
CA ALA A 39 0.84 6.24 -0.57
C ALA A 39 1.78 5.45 -1.49
N LYS A 40 3.10 5.55 -1.28
CA LYS A 40 4.08 4.73 -2.01
C LYS A 40 3.94 3.24 -1.68
N GLN A 41 3.68 2.90 -0.41
CA GLN A 41 3.41 1.52 0.01
C GLN A 41 2.09 0.98 -0.57
N GLY A 42 1.03 1.80 -0.56
CA GLY A 42 -0.26 1.51 -1.18
C GLY A 42 -0.16 1.27 -2.68
N LEU A 43 0.62 2.09 -3.40
CA LEU A 43 0.93 1.88 -4.81
C LEU A 43 1.62 0.54 -5.06
N MET A 44 2.63 0.17 -4.27
CA MET A 44 3.30 -1.13 -4.41
C MET A 44 2.34 -2.30 -4.18
N LEU A 45 1.48 -2.19 -3.17
CA LEU A 45 0.46 -3.19 -2.88
C LEU A 45 -0.55 -3.31 -4.03
N PHE A 46 -0.98 -2.18 -4.60
CA PHE A 46 -1.87 -2.12 -5.75
C PHE A 46 -1.26 -2.78 -6.99
N ILE A 47 0.01 -2.49 -7.30
CA ILE A 47 0.73 -3.11 -8.43
C ILE A 47 0.74 -4.64 -8.26
N LEU A 48 1.06 -5.12 -7.05
CA LEU A 48 1.11 -6.57 -6.82
C LEU A 48 -0.29 -7.22 -6.88
N TRP A 49 -1.33 -6.52 -6.41
CA TRP A 49 -2.72 -6.94 -6.60
C TRP A 49 -3.06 -7.10 -8.08
N ALA A 50 -2.70 -6.13 -8.93
CA ALA A 50 -2.94 -6.20 -10.37
C ALA A 50 -2.20 -7.40 -11.01
N VAL A 51 -0.95 -7.65 -10.63
CA VAL A 51 -0.17 -8.79 -11.12
C VAL A 51 -0.80 -10.13 -10.73
N ILE A 52 -1.13 -10.32 -9.45
CA ILE A 52 -1.77 -11.56 -8.97
C ILE A 52 -3.12 -11.77 -9.63
N TRP A 53 -3.91 -10.70 -9.82
CA TRP A 53 -5.20 -10.79 -10.50
C TRP A 53 -5.05 -11.27 -11.95
N ILE A 54 -4.09 -10.71 -12.71
CA ILE A 54 -3.80 -11.14 -14.10
C ILE A 54 -3.34 -12.61 -14.14
N LEU A 55 -2.41 -13.00 -13.26
CA LEU A 55 -1.93 -14.40 -13.20
C LEU A 55 -3.04 -15.38 -12.79
N GLY A 56 -4.02 -14.90 -12.01
CA GLY A 56 -5.18 -15.67 -11.58
C GLY A 56 -6.03 -16.22 -12.72
N TRP A 57 -6.00 -15.57 -13.89
CA TRP A 57 -6.75 -15.97 -15.08
C TRP A 57 -6.11 -17.11 -15.89
N ILE A 58 -4.88 -17.54 -15.59
CA ILE A 58 -4.12 -18.52 -16.39
C ILE A 58 -4.39 -19.95 -15.89
N PRO A 59 -5.14 -20.81 -16.59
CA PRO A 59 -5.38 -22.19 -16.14
C PRO A 59 -4.14 -23.08 -16.34
N PRO A 60 -3.98 -24.17 -15.56
CA PRO A 60 -4.77 -24.55 -14.38
C PRO A 60 -4.26 -23.92 -13.07
N LEU A 61 -3.05 -23.35 -13.05
CA LEU A 61 -2.38 -22.85 -11.84
C LEU A 61 -2.91 -21.50 -11.33
N GLY A 62 -3.57 -20.72 -12.17
CA GLY A 62 -4.07 -19.38 -11.88
C GLY A 62 -5.02 -19.37 -10.69
N PHE A 63 -5.87 -20.38 -10.53
CA PHE A 63 -6.75 -20.46 -9.36
C PHE A 63 -5.96 -20.53 -8.04
N ILE A 64 -4.91 -21.36 -7.98
CA ILE A 64 -4.07 -21.50 -6.79
C ILE A 64 -3.30 -20.19 -6.52
N ILE A 65 -2.73 -19.59 -7.57
CA ILE A 65 -2.02 -18.31 -7.48
C ILE A 65 -2.96 -17.20 -7.00
N GLY A 66 -4.18 -17.14 -7.53
CA GLY A 66 -5.18 -16.14 -7.17
C GLY A 66 -5.60 -16.25 -5.71
N VAL A 67 -5.88 -17.47 -5.22
CA VAL A 67 -6.30 -17.70 -3.83
C VAL A 67 -5.14 -17.42 -2.85
N LEU A 68 -3.98 -18.05 -3.04
CA LEU A 68 -2.85 -17.90 -2.12
C LEU A 68 -2.26 -16.48 -2.18
N GLY A 69 -2.14 -15.93 -3.39
CA GLY A 69 -1.71 -14.55 -3.61
C GLY A 69 -2.68 -13.54 -3.00
N GLY A 70 -4.00 -13.76 -3.14
CA GLY A 70 -5.01 -12.91 -2.53
C GLY A 70 -4.93 -12.88 -1.00
N ILE A 71 -4.76 -14.05 -0.35
CA ILE A 71 -4.57 -14.13 1.11
C ILE A 71 -3.30 -13.38 1.52
N PHE A 72 -2.18 -13.63 0.84
CA PHE A 72 -0.91 -12.94 1.12
C PHE A 72 -1.04 -11.41 0.99
N LEU A 73 -1.68 -10.93 -0.07
CA LEU A 73 -1.90 -9.50 -0.29
C LEU A 73 -2.84 -8.88 0.75
N PHE A 74 -3.84 -9.63 1.20
CA PHE A 74 -4.73 -9.17 2.26
C PHE A 74 -3.98 -9.03 3.60
N ILE A 75 -3.03 -9.93 3.91
CA ILE A 75 -2.16 -9.79 5.07
C ILE A 75 -1.30 -8.53 4.96
N LEU A 76 -0.70 -8.27 3.81
CA LEU A 76 0.08 -7.04 3.58
C LEU A 76 -0.78 -5.78 3.71
N PHE A 77 -2.02 -5.80 3.20
CA PHE A 77 -2.99 -4.72 3.39
C PHE A 77 -3.22 -4.42 4.87
N LEU A 78 -3.50 -5.45 5.69
CA LEU A 78 -3.71 -5.28 7.13
C LEU A 78 -2.48 -4.72 7.84
N ILE A 79 -1.28 -5.20 7.49
CA ILE A 79 -0.01 -4.67 8.04
C ILE A 79 0.15 -3.19 7.68
N GLY A 80 -0.15 -2.81 6.44
CA GLY A 80 -0.07 -1.43 5.97
C GLY A 80 -1.02 -0.50 6.74
N VAL A 81 -2.29 -0.89 6.84
CA VAL A 81 -3.29 -0.15 7.61
C VAL A 81 -2.91 -0.05 9.08
N TYR A 82 -2.44 -1.15 9.69
CA TYR A 82 -1.97 -1.15 11.08
C TYR A 82 -0.79 -0.21 11.29
N ASN A 83 0.17 -0.20 10.36
CA ASN A 83 1.30 0.72 10.40
C ASN A 83 0.84 2.18 10.33
N ALA A 84 -0.09 2.52 9.44
CA ALA A 84 -0.66 3.86 9.34
C ALA A 84 -1.42 4.28 10.62
N LEU A 85 -2.25 3.39 11.18
CA LEU A 85 -3.01 3.65 12.40
C LEU A 85 -2.11 3.82 13.63
N THR A 86 -1.00 3.09 13.67
CA THR A 86 -0.01 3.16 14.76
C THR A 86 1.14 4.12 14.48
N GLU A 87 1.01 4.96 13.44
CA GLU A 87 1.93 6.07 13.14
C GLU A 87 3.36 5.60 12.81
N LYS A 88 3.47 4.39 12.27
CA LYS A 88 4.72 3.74 11.89
C LYS A 88 4.94 3.81 10.40
N THR A 89 6.01 4.46 9.98
CA THR A 89 6.50 4.37 8.59
C THR A 89 7.42 3.18 8.44
N ARG A 90 6.82 1.98 8.39
CA ARG A 90 7.53 0.71 8.17
C ARG A 90 7.16 0.13 6.80
N PRO A 91 8.14 -0.38 6.04
CA PRO A 91 7.87 -0.94 4.74
C PRO A 91 7.03 -2.20 4.89
N LEU A 92 6.14 -2.44 3.92
CA LEU A 92 5.47 -3.72 3.82
C LEU A 92 6.51 -4.84 3.63
N PRO A 93 6.34 -6.00 4.29
CA PRO A 93 7.21 -7.15 4.07
C PRO A 93 7.34 -7.48 2.57
N PHE A 94 8.57 -7.82 2.15
CA PHE A 94 8.95 -8.21 0.78
C PHE A 94 8.86 -7.13 -0.30
N ILE A 95 7.82 -6.29 -0.31
CA ILE A 95 7.56 -5.31 -1.38
C ILE A 95 7.86 -3.87 -0.99
N GLY A 96 7.87 -3.54 0.30
CA GLY A 96 7.88 -2.15 0.75
C GLY A 96 9.15 -1.38 0.43
N ARG A 97 10.29 -2.09 0.34
CA ARG A 97 11.58 -1.51 -0.07
C ARG A 97 11.53 -0.85 -1.45
N TYR A 98 10.71 -1.37 -2.36
CA TYR A 98 10.58 -0.81 -3.71
C TYR A 98 9.80 0.51 -3.68
N GLY A 99 8.80 0.62 -2.79
CA GLY A 99 8.05 1.85 -2.58
C GLY A 99 8.94 3.00 -2.09
N GLU A 100 9.95 2.69 -1.27
CA GLU A 100 10.90 3.69 -0.75
C GLU A 100 11.82 4.27 -1.84
N THR A 101 12.05 3.52 -2.93
CA THR A 101 12.86 3.99 -4.07
C THR A 101 12.11 4.93 -5.02
N LEU A 102 10.78 5.04 -4.88
CA LEU A 102 9.96 5.87 -5.75
C LEU A 102 10.20 7.37 -5.45
N LYS A 103 10.63 8.11 -6.48
CA LYS A 103 10.71 9.58 -6.49
C LYS A 103 9.34 10.17 -6.82
N LEU A 104 8.39 9.95 -5.91
CA LEU A 104 7.05 10.57 -5.90
C LEU A 104 6.94 11.54 -4.72
#